data_AF-A0A8E2DVK3-F1
#
_entry.id   AF-A0A8E2DVK3-F1
#
_cell.length_a   1.000
_cell.length_b   1.000
_cell.length_c   1.000
_cell.angle_alpha   90.00
_cell.angle_beta   90.00
_cell.angle_gamma   90.00
#
_symmetry.space_group_name_H-M   'P 1'
#
loop_
_entity.id
_entity.type
_entity.pdbx_description
1 polymer ?
#
loop_
_entity_poly.entity_id
_entity_poly.type
_entity_poly.pdbx_seq_one_letter_code
_entity_poly.pdbx_strand_id
1 'polypeptide(L)'
;MSRRQLHPLLINERTGEPYLRLPSPLDNIIITPPRLSDAPALVGILNDPAVCKWLESPPYPYLPEHADWWLNNVKTSSNEIIMELEDAEKSDPDGPLRTVGGCPVFYLREVREDGTDTFIGSADFRRCCFQGEEPETRERLQKENAEKAVGDPSIVWCFGDYIASSHHGRGIMSAAVSTLLSSWGIPRMGVRRMRVETAVGNIGSVRVFQKNGFVLEKSVENVRVGSNYSAETYGTNVLWWQHKE
;
A
#
# COMPACT_ATOMS: atom_id res chain seq x y z
N MET A 1 -17.37 4.99 23.77
CA MET A 1 -18.21 4.70 22.59
C MET A 1 -17.52 3.61 21.81
N SER A 2 -18.26 2.59 21.35
CA SER A 2 -17.72 1.59 20.44
C SER A 2 -17.23 2.30 19.16
N ARG A 3 -16.14 1.82 18.54
CA ARG A 3 -15.67 2.31 17.22
C ARG A 3 -15.77 1.14 16.23
N ARG A 4 -16.96 0.57 16.06
CA ARG A 4 -17.15 -0.68 15.30
C ARG A 4 -16.77 -0.51 13.84
N GLN A 5 -17.05 0.64 13.24
CA GLN A 5 -16.73 0.92 11.85
C GLN A 5 -15.22 0.89 11.57
N LEU A 6 -14.37 1.12 12.57
CA LEU A 6 -12.91 0.97 12.44
C LEU A 6 -12.44 -0.50 12.53
N HIS A 7 -13.27 -1.46 12.92
CA HIS A 7 -12.88 -2.87 13.01
C HIS A 7 -12.36 -3.41 11.66
N PRO A 8 -11.25 -4.17 11.62
CA PRO A 8 -10.49 -4.71 12.76
C PRO A 8 -9.29 -3.86 13.21
N LEU A 9 -9.24 -2.58 12.85
CA LEU A 9 -8.17 -1.69 13.31
C LEU A 9 -8.23 -1.58 14.85
N LEU A 10 -7.07 -1.73 15.46
CA LEU A 10 -6.84 -1.42 16.87
C LEU A 10 -6.73 0.09 17.04
N ILE A 11 -7.00 0.61 18.24
CA ILE A 11 -6.80 2.03 18.55
C ILE A 11 -5.59 2.16 19.48
N ASN A 12 -4.65 3.01 19.11
CA ASN A 12 -3.52 3.33 19.97
C ASN A 12 -4.02 4.20 21.13
N GLU A 13 -3.89 3.75 22.38
CA GLU A 13 -4.41 4.48 23.55
C GLU A 13 -3.70 5.82 23.79
N ARG A 14 -2.45 5.97 23.34
CA ARG A 14 -1.67 7.20 23.51
C ARG A 14 -1.96 8.21 22.42
N THR A 15 -2.06 7.78 21.16
CA THR A 15 -2.21 8.69 20.01
C THR A 15 -3.66 8.81 19.53
N GLY A 16 -4.52 7.87 19.89
CA GLY A 16 -5.89 7.74 19.37
C GLY A 16 -5.98 7.24 17.93
N GLU A 17 -4.84 6.98 17.27
CA GLU A 17 -4.77 6.56 15.87
C GLU A 17 -5.24 5.10 15.70
N PRO A 18 -5.99 4.79 14.63
CA PRO A 18 -6.24 3.42 14.25
C PRO A 18 -4.96 2.76 13.71
N TYR A 19 -4.77 1.46 13.91
CA TYR A 19 -3.62 0.73 13.38
C TYR A 19 -3.91 -0.77 13.20
N LEU A 20 -3.12 -1.43 12.36
CA LEU A 20 -2.99 -2.89 12.34
C LEU A 20 -1.64 -3.29 12.94
N ARG A 21 -1.59 -4.46 13.57
CA ARG A 21 -0.34 -5.06 14.06
C ARG A 21 -0.01 -6.27 13.21
N LEU A 22 1.25 -6.42 12.82
CA LEU A 22 1.69 -7.64 12.14
C LEU A 22 1.66 -8.83 13.12
N PRO A 23 1.48 -10.06 12.64
CA PRO A 23 1.51 -11.24 13.50
C PRO A 23 2.93 -11.51 14.04
N SER A 24 3.02 -12.23 15.16
CA SER A 24 4.28 -12.73 15.71
C SER A 24 5.08 -13.51 14.64
N PRO A 25 6.42 -13.37 14.58
CA PRO A 25 7.30 -12.65 15.51
C PRO A 25 7.53 -11.17 15.15
N LEU A 26 6.70 -10.58 14.29
CA LEU A 26 6.82 -9.21 13.82
C LEU A 26 5.82 -8.27 14.50
N ASP A 27 5.31 -8.64 15.68
CA ASP A 27 4.31 -7.90 16.42
C ASP A 27 4.81 -6.54 16.94
N ASN A 28 6.12 -6.28 16.86
CA ASN A 28 6.70 -4.94 17.02
C ASN A 28 6.48 -4.01 15.81
N ILE A 29 5.98 -4.52 14.68
CA ILE A 29 5.64 -3.73 13.50
C ILE A 29 4.13 -3.46 13.45
N ILE A 30 3.78 -2.19 13.29
CA ILE A 30 2.40 -1.72 13.12
C ILE A 30 2.22 -1.00 11.79
N ILE A 31 0.98 -0.94 11.31
CA ILE A 31 0.56 -0.20 10.12
C ILE A 31 -0.39 0.90 10.55
N THR A 32 -0.04 2.15 10.30
CA THR A 32 -0.78 3.33 10.79
C THR A 32 -1.19 4.26 9.64
N PRO A 33 -1.97 5.32 9.91
CA PRO A 33 -2.10 6.46 9.02
C PRO A 33 -0.75 7.15 8.78
N PRO A 34 -0.61 7.88 7.66
CA PRO A 34 0.55 8.73 7.41
C PRO A 34 0.56 9.95 8.33
N ARG A 35 1.76 10.39 8.72
CA ARG A 35 2.01 11.59 9.53
C ARG A 35 2.86 12.58 8.73
N LEU A 36 2.58 13.87 8.87
CA LEU A 36 3.41 14.90 8.21
C LEU A 36 4.86 14.88 8.72
N SER A 37 5.06 14.45 9.97
CA SER A 37 6.38 14.26 10.57
C SER A 37 7.22 13.15 9.93
N ASP A 38 6.65 12.34 9.03
CA ASP A 38 7.37 11.27 8.35
C ASP A 38 8.30 11.80 7.24
N ALA A 39 8.20 13.10 6.87
CA ALA A 39 8.94 13.69 5.76
C ALA A 39 10.46 13.41 5.79
N PRO A 40 11.19 13.60 6.92
CA PRO A 40 12.63 13.35 6.93
C PRO A 40 13.00 11.89 6.66
N ALA A 41 12.24 10.95 7.23
CA ALA A 41 12.46 9.53 7.03
C ALA A 41 12.10 9.11 5.60
N LEU A 42 11.00 9.65 5.06
CA LEU A 42 10.59 9.43 3.68
C LEU A 42 11.65 9.90 2.68
N VAL A 43 12.18 11.11 2.86
CA VAL A 43 13.29 11.66 2.06
C VAL A 43 14.51 10.75 2.14
N GLY A 44 14.89 10.29 3.33
CA GLY A 44 16.01 9.38 3.51
C GLY A 44 15.83 8.05 2.75
N ILE A 45 14.68 7.40 2.94
CA ILE A 45 14.37 6.11 2.32
C ILE A 45 14.29 6.21 0.80
N LEU A 46 13.65 7.26 0.26
CA LEU A 46 13.44 7.41 -1.18
C LEU A 46 14.66 7.94 -1.94
N ASN A 47 15.74 8.32 -1.24
CA ASN A 47 17.05 8.57 -1.86
C ASN A 47 18.04 7.40 -1.68
N ASP A 48 17.69 6.36 -0.91
CA ASP A 48 18.53 5.18 -0.73
C ASP A 48 18.59 4.35 -2.03
N PRO A 49 19.77 4.19 -2.66
CA PRO A 49 19.96 3.39 -3.87
C PRO A 49 19.40 1.96 -3.80
N ALA A 50 19.38 1.35 -2.61
CA ALA A 50 18.84 0.00 -2.43
C ALA A 50 17.30 -0.04 -2.55
N VAL A 51 16.64 1.10 -2.38
CA VAL A 51 15.18 1.25 -2.43
C VAL A 51 14.75 1.92 -3.73
N CYS A 52 15.25 3.13 -4.02
CA CYS A 52 14.71 3.98 -5.07
C CYS A 52 14.93 3.45 -6.48
N LYS A 53 15.98 2.64 -6.72
CA LYS A 53 16.21 1.99 -8.03
C LYS A 53 15.07 1.07 -8.49
N TRP A 54 14.22 0.63 -7.56
CA TRP A 54 13.07 -0.22 -7.84
C TRP A 54 11.75 0.54 -7.93
N LEU A 55 11.76 1.85 -7.67
CA LEU A 55 10.59 2.70 -7.65
C LEU A 55 10.52 3.55 -8.92
N GLU A 56 9.36 3.55 -9.55
CA GLU A 56 9.19 4.26 -10.82
C GLU A 56 8.58 5.65 -10.64
N SER A 57 7.62 5.80 -9.73
CA SER A 57 6.82 7.01 -9.60
C SER A 57 7.49 8.17 -8.85
N PRO A 58 8.26 7.94 -7.77
CA PRO A 58 8.90 9.06 -7.05
C PRO A 58 9.91 9.81 -7.93
N PRO A 59 9.94 11.16 -7.87
CA PRO A 59 11.00 11.95 -8.50
C PRO A 59 12.36 11.67 -7.86
N TYR A 60 13.44 11.87 -8.61
CA TYR A 60 14.80 11.71 -8.12
C TYR A 60 15.69 12.88 -8.54
N PRO A 61 16.52 13.46 -7.63
CA PRO A 61 16.54 13.18 -6.19
C PRO A 61 15.19 13.51 -5.52
N TYR A 62 14.85 12.77 -4.47
CA TYR A 62 13.58 12.96 -3.76
C TYR A 62 13.76 14.06 -2.70
N LEU A 63 13.30 15.27 -3.01
CA LEU A 63 13.50 16.44 -2.18
C LEU A 63 12.44 16.58 -1.07
N PRO A 64 12.69 17.38 0.00
CA PRO A 64 11.70 17.66 1.04
C PRO A 64 10.36 18.17 0.50
N GLU A 65 10.36 19.00 -0.55
CA GLU A 65 9.11 19.55 -1.11
C GLU A 65 8.26 18.44 -1.77
N HIS A 66 8.90 17.40 -2.32
CA HIS A 66 8.20 16.23 -2.83
C HIS A 66 7.57 15.42 -1.69
N ALA A 67 8.26 15.30 -0.56
CA ALA A 67 7.75 14.63 0.64
C ALA A 67 6.54 15.38 1.21
N ASP A 68 6.64 16.70 1.35
CA ASP A 68 5.57 17.55 1.87
C ASP A 68 4.34 17.47 0.98
N TRP A 69 4.50 17.60 -0.34
CA TRP A 69 3.39 17.45 -1.28
C TRP A 69 2.76 16.06 -1.17
N TRP A 70 3.56 14.99 -1.20
CA TRP A 70 3.06 13.62 -1.11
C TRP A 70 2.29 13.36 0.18
N LEU A 71 2.88 13.72 1.34
CA LEU A 71 2.30 13.49 2.66
C LEU A 71 0.98 14.23 2.86
N ASN A 72 0.85 15.46 2.34
CA ASN A 72 -0.42 16.19 2.39
C ASN A 72 -1.53 15.46 1.61
N ASN A 73 -1.21 14.90 0.44
CA ASN A 73 -2.18 14.15 -0.36
C ASN A 73 -2.60 12.85 0.34
N VAL A 74 -1.63 12.00 0.71
CA VAL A 74 -1.96 10.70 1.32
C VAL A 74 -2.59 10.82 2.70
N LYS A 75 -2.25 11.87 3.46
CA LYS A 75 -2.91 12.17 4.74
C LYS A 75 -4.35 12.60 4.54
N THR A 76 -4.62 13.42 3.53
CA THR A 76 -6.01 13.80 3.18
C THR A 76 -6.82 12.56 2.86
N SER A 77 -6.34 11.70 1.95
CA SER A 77 -7.06 10.47 1.58
C SER A 77 -7.28 9.50 2.75
N SER A 78 -6.28 9.35 3.64
CA SER A 78 -6.42 8.55 4.86
C SER A 78 -7.49 9.13 5.80
N ASN A 79 -7.45 10.44 6.05
CA ASN A 79 -8.40 11.14 6.90
C ASN A 79 -9.84 11.06 6.35
N GLU A 80 -10.03 11.20 5.04
CA GLU A 80 -11.35 11.10 4.40
C GLU A 80 -12.00 9.74 4.66
N ILE A 81 -11.23 8.64 4.57
CA ILE A 81 -11.72 7.30 4.87
C ILE A 81 -12.07 7.16 6.36
N ILE A 82 -11.24 7.71 7.26
CA ILE A 82 -11.52 7.69 8.71
C ILE A 82 -12.80 8.46 9.01
N MET A 83 -12.98 9.66 8.43
CA MET A 83 -14.18 10.47 8.59
C MET A 83 -15.43 9.77 8.05
N GLU A 84 -15.34 9.13 6.88
CA GLU A 84 -16.44 8.32 6.34
C GLU A 84 -16.89 7.21 7.31
N LEU A 85 -15.94 6.52 7.94
CA LEU A 85 -16.22 5.46 8.91
C LEU A 85 -16.79 6.02 10.22
N GLU A 86 -16.28 7.15 10.70
CA GLU A 86 -16.81 7.82 11.89
C GLU A 86 -18.23 8.35 11.68
N ASP A 87 -18.54 8.89 10.51
CA ASP A 87 -19.87 9.38 10.18
C ASP A 87 -20.85 8.21 9.96
N ALA A 88 -20.38 7.09 9.42
CA ALA A 88 -21.15 5.84 9.39
C ALA A 88 -21.49 5.34 10.80
N GLU A 89 -20.53 5.38 11.74
CA GLU A 89 -20.77 4.97 13.14
C GLU A 89 -21.78 5.89 13.83
N LYS A 90 -21.71 7.22 13.59
CA LYS A 90 -22.65 8.17 14.19
C LYS A 90 -24.07 8.04 13.63
N SER A 91 -24.18 7.75 12.33
CA SER A 91 -25.48 7.69 11.64
C SER A 91 -26.20 6.36 11.86
N ASP A 92 -25.47 5.25 11.95
CA ASP A 92 -26.02 3.91 12.20
C ASP A 92 -25.07 3.06 13.07
N PRO A 93 -25.06 3.26 14.40
CA PRO A 93 -24.10 2.60 15.31
C PRO A 93 -24.20 1.06 15.33
N ASP A 94 -25.39 0.54 15.04
CA ASP A 94 -25.67 -0.91 15.02
C ASP A 94 -25.71 -1.48 13.59
N GLY A 95 -25.48 -0.63 12.60
CA GLY A 95 -25.47 -0.96 11.18
C GLY A 95 -24.34 -1.91 10.77
N PRO A 96 -24.41 -2.46 9.54
CA PRO A 96 -23.34 -3.26 8.99
C PRO A 96 -22.05 -2.44 8.83
N LEU A 97 -20.92 -3.13 8.82
CA LEU A 97 -19.63 -2.52 8.54
C LEU A 97 -19.62 -1.95 7.11
N ARG A 98 -19.26 -0.68 6.99
CA ARG A 98 -19.22 0.02 5.71
C ARG A 98 -18.09 -0.48 4.83
N THR A 99 -18.40 -0.74 3.56
CA THR A 99 -17.38 -1.00 2.53
C THR A 99 -16.81 0.34 2.06
N VAL A 100 -15.50 0.47 2.01
CA VAL A 100 -14.79 1.73 1.69
C VAL A 100 -13.87 1.56 0.48
N GLY A 101 -13.56 2.68 -0.18
CA GLY A 101 -12.74 2.71 -1.40
C GLY A 101 -11.22 2.60 -1.18
N GLY A 102 -10.74 2.40 0.04
CA GLY A 102 -9.31 2.40 0.37
C GLY A 102 -9.02 1.89 1.77
N CYS A 103 -7.74 1.94 2.16
CA CYS A 103 -7.29 1.62 3.51
C CYS A 103 -6.80 2.89 4.22
N PRO A 104 -7.31 3.22 5.42
CA PRO A 104 -6.86 4.41 6.15
C PRO A 104 -5.45 4.22 6.75
N VAL A 105 -4.95 2.98 6.83
CA VAL A 105 -3.62 2.66 7.37
C VAL A 105 -2.76 1.94 6.34
N PHE A 106 -1.58 2.46 6.06
CA PHE A 106 -0.66 1.90 5.06
C PHE A 106 0.81 2.21 5.33
N TYR A 107 1.13 2.98 6.37
CA TYR A 107 2.52 3.29 6.74
C TYR A 107 3.01 2.30 7.79
N LEU A 108 4.08 1.59 7.45
CA LEU A 108 4.75 0.62 8.32
C LEU A 108 5.62 1.37 9.33
N ARG A 109 5.50 0.97 10.60
CA ARG A 109 6.28 1.52 11.69
C ARG A 109 6.83 0.43 12.60
N GLU A 110 8.10 0.55 13.00
CA GLU A 110 8.71 -0.29 14.02
C GLU A 110 8.55 0.39 15.39
N VAL A 111 7.88 -0.29 16.31
CA VAL A 111 7.69 0.15 17.70
C VAL A 111 8.92 -0.25 18.52
N ARG A 112 9.46 0.71 19.28
CA ARG A 112 10.61 0.55 20.17
C ARG A 112 10.16 0.18 21.59
N GLU A 113 11.10 -0.26 22.42
CA GLU A 113 10.85 -0.65 23.81
C GLU A 113 10.25 0.48 24.67
N ASP A 114 10.60 1.74 24.38
CA ASP A 114 10.07 2.93 25.04
C ASP A 114 8.65 3.33 24.57
N GLY A 115 8.07 2.54 23.65
CA GLY A 115 6.76 2.76 23.07
C GLY A 115 6.71 3.87 22.01
N THR A 116 7.85 4.47 21.64
CA THR A 116 7.95 5.30 20.43
C THR A 116 7.97 4.41 19.19
N ASP A 117 7.70 5.00 18.02
CA ASP A 117 7.73 4.28 16.76
C ASP A 117 8.56 5.02 15.71
N THR A 118 9.02 4.31 14.69
CA THR A 118 9.77 4.88 13.57
C THR A 118 9.14 4.44 12.26
N PHE A 119 8.90 5.38 11.34
CA PHE A 119 8.45 5.10 9.98
C PHE A 119 9.53 4.32 9.22
N ILE A 120 9.15 3.18 8.63
CA ILE A 120 10.08 2.29 7.92
C ILE A 120 9.66 1.94 6.50
N GLY A 121 8.47 2.34 6.04
CA GLY A 121 8.01 2.01 4.69
C GLY A 121 6.50 2.17 4.50
N SER A 122 6.01 1.85 3.30
CA SER A 122 4.60 1.92 2.94
C SER A 122 4.16 0.65 2.23
N ALA A 123 2.88 0.31 2.38
CA ALA A 123 2.21 -0.80 1.74
C ALA A 123 0.73 -0.42 1.51
N ASP A 124 0.35 -0.08 0.29
CA ASP A 124 -0.95 0.52 -0.01
C ASP A 124 -1.69 -0.13 -1.18
N PHE A 125 -3.02 -0.06 -1.12
CA PHE A 125 -3.91 -0.45 -2.19
C PHE A 125 -4.26 0.76 -3.04
N ARG A 126 -4.33 0.57 -4.35
CA ARG A 126 -4.87 1.55 -5.29
C ARG A 126 -5.67 0.86 -6.38
N ARG A 127 -6.60 1.56 -7.03
CA ARG A 127 -7.16 1.06 -8.28
C ARG A 127 -6.04 0.87 -9.29
N CYS A 128 -6.06 -0.25 -10.00
CA CYS A 128 -4.89 -0.65 -10.76
C CYS A 128 -4.63 0.27 -11.95
N CYS A 129 -3.36 0.61 -12.14
CA CYS A 129 -2.90 1.50 -13.19
C CYS A 129 -2.46 0.77 -14.47
N PHE A 130 -2.44 -0.57 -14.47
CA PHE A 130 -2.11 -1.39 -15.65
C PHE A 130 -0.85 -0.92 -16.38
N GLN A 131 0.21 -0.64 -15.62
CA GLN A 131 1.39 0.06 -16.11
C GLN A 131 2.12 -0.73 -17.21
N GLY A 132 2.13 -2.05 -17.12
CA GLY A 132 2.72 -2.99 -18.08
C GLY A 132 1.83 -3.33 -19.28
N GLU A 133 0.72 -2.62 -19.47
CA GLU A 133 -0.04 -2.65 -20.71
C GLU A 133 0.36 -1.49 -21.65
N GLU A 134 0.16 -1.70 -22.94
CA GLU A 134 0.37 -0.67 -23.97
C GLU A 134 -0.53 0.56 -23.73
N PRO A 135 -0.10 1.79 -24.08
CA PRO A 135 -0.77 3.03 -23.68
C PRO A 135 -2.29 3.07 -23.91
N GLU A 136 -2.76 2.70 -25.10
CA GLU A 136 -4.20 2.71 -25.44
C GLU A 136 -4.99 1.67 -24.62
N THR A 137 -4.42 0.47 -24.45
CA THR A 137 -5.05 -0.58 -23.63
C THR A 137 -5.07 -0.18 -22.16
N ARG A 138 -3.97 0.39 -21.67
CA ARG A 138 -3.85 0.90 -20.31
C ARG A 138 -4.89 1.98 -20.01
N GLU A 139 -5.04 2.98 -20.86
CA GLU A 139 -6.01 4.06 -20.66
C GLU A 139 -7.44 3.52 -20.62
N ARG A 140 -7.80 2.65 -21.57
CA ARG A 140 -9.12 2.01 -21.59
C ARG A 140 -9.38 1.22 -20.30
N LEU A 141 -8.45 0.36 -19.88
CA LEU A 141 -8.59 -0.44 -18.66
C LEU A 141 -8.64 0.41 -17.40
N GLN A 142 -7.87 1.50 -17.32
CA GLN A 142 -7.92 2.44 -16.21
C GLN A 142 -9.30 3.11 -16.11
N LYS A 143 -9.86 3.57 -17.24
CA LYS A 143 -11.18 4.18 -17.29
C LYS A 143 -12.28 3.20 -16.86
N GLU A 144 -12.32 2.02 -17.48
CA GLU A 144 -13.27 0.95 -17.12
C GLU A 144 -13.17 0.57 -15.64
N ASN A 145 -11.95 0.55 -15.09
CA ASN A 145 -11.74 0.22 -13.69
C ASN A 145 -12.10 1.36 -12.74
N ALA A 146 -11.98 2.63 -13.15
CA ALA A 146 -12.33 3.79 -12.34
C ALA A 146 -13.85 3.98 -12.21
N GLU A 147 -14.61 3.61 -13.24
CA GLU A 147 -16.09 3.75 -13.26
C GLU A 147 -16.83 2.78 -12.32
N LYS A 148 -16.16 1.72 -11.84
CA LYS A 148 -16.77 0.72 -10.95
C LYS A 148 -17.07 1.27 -9.55
N ALA A 149 -18.25 0.98 -9.02
CA ALA A 149 -18.65 1.39 -7.67
C ALA A 149 -17.77 0.75 -6.58
N VAL A 150 -17.62 1.43 -5.44
CA VAL A 150 -16.91 0.88 -4.26
C VAL A 150 -17.53 -0.47 -3.86
N GLY A 151 -16.69 -1.48 -3.64
CA GLY A 151 -17.12 -2.84 -3.31
C GLY A 151 -17.44 -3.74 -4.51
N ASP A 152 -17.41 -3.22 -5.74
CA ASP A 152 -17.60 -4.05 -6.95
C ASP A 152 -16.48 -5.11 -7.04
N PRO A 153 -16.83 -6.42 -7.07
CA PRO A 153 -15.85 -7.51 -7.06
C PRO A 153 -15.00 -7.59 -8.33
N SER A 154 -15.40 -6.90 -9.40
CA SER A 154 -14.66 -6.82 -10.66
C SER A 154 -13.59 -5.72 -10.65
N ILE A 155 -13.50 -4.89 -9.61
CA ILE A 155 -12.40 -3.93 -9.46
C ILE A 155 -11.08 -4.70 -9.44
N VAL A 156 -10.16 -4.29 -10.31
CA VAL A 156 -8.78 -4.73 -10.27
C VAL A 156 -8.01 -3.76 -9.39
N TRP A 157 -7.52 -4.26 -8.28
CA TRP A 157 -6.64 -3.52 -7.39
C TRP A 157 -5.19 -3.69 -7.82
N CYS A 158 -4.36 -2.69 -7.54
CA CYS A 158 -2.91 -2.78 -7.53
C CYS A 158 -2.42 -2.60 -6.09
N PHE A 159 -1.24 -3.14 -5.79
CA PHE A 159 -0.57 -2.96 -4.51
C PHE A 159 0.79 -2.30 -4.74
N GLY A 160 1.06 -1.21 -4.01
CA GLY A 160 2.36 -0.54 -3.98
C GLY A 160 3.07 -0.82 -2.67
N ASP A 161 4.37 -1.06 -2.71
CA ASP A 161 5.16 -1.20 -1.49
C ASP A 161 6.61 -0.71 -1.61
N TYR A 162 7.17 -0.31 -0.47
CA TYR A 162 8.60 -0.17 -0.25
C TYR A 162 8.90 -0.23 1.26
N ILE A 163 10.13 -0.57 1.59
CA ILE A 163 10.61 -0.56 2.98
C ILE A 163 12.08 -0.14 3.02
N ALA A 164 12.48 0.54 4.08
CA ALA A 164 13.84 0.96 4.33
C ALA A 164 14.82 -0.21 4.16
N SER A 165 15.99 0.05 3.56
CA SER A 165 16.99 -0.99 3.26
C SER A 165 17.45 -1.74 4.51
N SER A 166 17.53 -1.06 5.66
CA SER A 166 17.79 -1.63 6.98
C SER A 166 16.81 -2.73 7.43
N HIS A 167 15.66 -2.84 6.76
CA HIS A 167 14.58 -3.78 7.09
C HIS A 167 14.34 -4.82 5.98
N HIS A 168 15.16 -4.84 4.94
CA HIS A 168 15.08 -5.83 3.86
C HIS A 168 15.35 -7.25 4.39
N GLY A 169 14.80 -8.26 3.70
CA GLY A 169 15.05 -9.67 4.02
C GLY A 169 14.41 -10.20 5.32
N ARG A 170 13.74 -9.36 6.12
CA ARG A 170 13.14 -9.73 7.42
C ARG A 170 11.72 -10.29 7.34
N GLY A 171 11.16 -10.46 6.14
CA GLY A 171 9.78 -10.94 5.94
C GLY A 171 8.66 -9.93 6.26
N ILE A 172 9.03 -8.71 6.68
CA ILE A 172 8.09 -7.64 7.08
C ILE A 172 7.07 -7.34 5.98
N MET A 173 7.51 -7.10 4.75
CA MET A 173 6.59 -6.76 3.67
C MET A 173 5.65 -7.92 3.29
N SER A 174 6.13 -9.17 3.35
CA SER A 174 5.26 -10.34 3.15
C SER A 174 4.14 -10.41 4.19
N ALA A 175 4.47 -10.15 5.46
CA ALA A 175 3.49 -10.09 6.55
C ALA A 175 2.56 -8.88 6.44
N ALA A 176 3.06 -7.73 5.96
CA ALA A 176 2.26 -6.53 5.73
C ALA A 176 1.20 -6.74 4.64
N VAL A 177 1.59 -7.28 3.48
CA VAL A 177 0.65 -7.61 2.39
C VAL A 177 -0.41 -8.58 2.88
N SER A 178 -0.02 -9.66 3.57
CA SER A 178 -0.97 -10.64 4.13
C SER A 178 -1.95 -9.99 5.11
N THR A 179 -1.43 -9.20 6.05
CA THR A 179 -2.23 -8.53 7.10
C THR A 179 -3.20 -7.54 6.49
N LEU A 180 -2.74 -6.67 5.58
CA LEU A 180 -3.59 -5.69 4.92
C LEU A 180 -4.67 -6.36 4.09
N LEU A 181 -4.34 -7.39 3.32
CA LEU A 181 -5.29 -8.05 2.44
C LEU A 181 -6.37 -8.80 3.23
N SER A 182 -5.97 -9.58 4.24
CA SER A 182 -6.89 -10.38 5.06
C SER A 182 -7.71 -9.56 6.05
N SER A 183 -7.10 -8.58 6.73
CA SER A 183 -7.77 -7.77 7.75
C SER A 183 -8.55 -6.59 7.18
N TRP A 184 -8.18 -6.09 6.00
CA TRP A 184 -8.83 -4.89 5.44
C TRP A 184 -9.28 -5.05 3.98
N GLY A 185 -8.38 -5.36 3.05
CA GLY A 185 -8.68 -5.38 1.62
C GLY A 185 -9.88 -6.26 1.27
N ILE A 186 -9.88 -7.52 1.72
CA ILE A 186 -10.97 -8.46 1.46
C ILE A 186 -12.28 -8.05 2.19
N PRO A 187 -12.30 -7.86 3.52
CA PRO A 187 -13.54 -7.64 4.27
C PRO A 187 -14.08 -6.20 4.21
N ARG A 188 -13.22 -5.18 4.05
CA ARG A 188 -13.59 -3.76 4.16
C ARG A 188 -13.58 -3.02 2.83
N MET A 189 -12.87 -3.51 1.81
CA MET A 189 -12.84 -2.91 0.48
C MET A 189 -13.49 -3.80 -0.60
N GLY A 190 -13.81 -5.06 -0.29
CA GLY A 190 -14.35 -6.00 -1.28
C GLY A 190 -13.33 -6.46 -2.31
N VAL A 191 -12.03 -6.43 -1.99
CA VAL A 191 -10.97 -6.84 -2.92
C VAL A 191 -11.14 -8.32 -3.28
N ARG A 192 -11.28 -8.61 -4.58
CA ARG A 192 -11.35 -9.99 -5.12
C ARG A 192 -10.32 -10.27 -6.21
N ARG A 193 -9.81 -9.23 -6.87
CA ARG A 193 -8.82 -9.33 -7.94
C ARG A 193 -7.74 -8.29 -7.73
N MET A 194 -6.49 -8.72 -7.83
CA MET A 194 -5.35 -7.83 -7.68
C MET A 194 -4.27 -8.16 -8.69
N ARG A 195 -3.65 -7.12 -9.24
CA ARG A 195 -2.53 -7.18 -10.16
C ARG A 195 -1.39 -6.34 -9.58
N VAL A 196 -0.20 -6.91 -9.52
CA VAL A 196 1.00 -6.19 -9.09
C VAL A 196 2.02 -6.21 -10.19
N GLU A 197 2.77 -5.13 -10.28
CA GLU A 197 3.72 -4.89 -11.35
C GLU A 197 5.05 -4.50 -10.72
N THR A 198 6.08 -5.29 -11.00
CA THR A 198 7.41 -5.08 -10.41
C THR A 198 8.45 -4.96 -11.51
N ALA A 199 9.53 -4.22 -11.27
CA ALA A 199 10.69 -4.24 -12.14
C ALA A 199 11.22 -5.68 -12.34
N VAL A 200 11.59 -6.05 -13.57
CA VAL A 200 12.40 -7.24 -13.84
C VAL A 200 13.73 -7.08 -13.10
N GLY A 201 14.17 -8.14 -12.42
CA GLY A 201 15.33 -8.10 -11.52
C GLY A 201 15.00 -7.74 -10.06
N ASN A 202 13.82 -7.16 -9.78
CA ASN A 202 13.36 -6.99 -8.39
C ASN A 202 12.80 -8.32 -7.83
N ILE A 203 13.71 -9.25 -7.56
CA ILE A 203 13.38 -10.58 -7.02
C ILE A 203 12.71 -10.46 -5.64
N GLY A 204 13.07 -9.44 -4.85
CA GLY A 204 12.49 -9.17 -3.53
C GLY A 204 10.97 -9.01 -3.59
N SER A 205 10.48 -8.07 -4.40
CA SER A 205 9.03 -7.83 -4.54
C SER A 205 8.31 -9.03 -5.16
N VAL A 206 8.88 -9.68 -6.19
CA VAL A 206 8.30 -10.91 -6.76
C VAL A 206 8.08 -11.97 -5.67
N ARG A 207 9.07 -12.20 -4.80
CA ARG A 207 8.97 -13.19 -3.71
C ARG A 207 7.98 -12.77 -2.63
N VAL A 208 7.86 -11.47 -2.32
CA VAL A 208 6.86 -10.94 -1.40
C VAL A 208 5.45 -11.30 -1.88
N PHE A 209 5.15 -11.04 -3.16
CA PHE A 209 3.83 -11.30 -3.73
C PHE A 209 3.58 -12.80 -3.91
N GLN A 210 4.54 -13.58 -4.38
CA GLN A 210 4.38 -15.04 -4.50
C GLN A 210 4.07 -15.72 -3.17
N LYS A 211 4.70 -15.29 -2.06
CA LYS A 211 4.38 -15.77 -0.71
C LYS A 211 2.93 -15.47 -0.30
N ASN A 212 2.33 -14.43 -0.86
CA ASN A 212 0.95 -14.02 -0.65
C ASN A 212 -0.01 -14.59 -1.70
N GLY A 213 0.42 -15.63 -2.44
CA GLY A 213 -0.43 -16.36 -3.38
C GLY A 213 -0.58 -15.70 -4.76
N PHE A 214 0.21 -14.66 -5.06
CA PHE A 214 0.25 -14.10 -6.40
C PHE A 214 0.99 -15.05 -7.34
N VAL A 215 0.51 -15.14 -8.58
CA VAL A 215 1.08 -15.97 -9.64
C VAL A 215 1.65 -15.05 -10.71
N LEU A 216 2.90 -15.28 -11.11
CA LEU A 216 3.52 -14.59 -12.24
C LEU A 216 2.81 -15.00 -13.53
N GLU A 217 2.22 -14.04 -14.24
CA GLU A 217 1.55 -14.27 -15.52
C GLU A 217 2.53 -14.08 -16.69
N LYS A 218 3.19 -12.92 -16.72
CA LYS A 218 4.11 -12.55 -17.81
C LYS A 218 5.22 -11.62 -17.32
N SER A 219 6.32 -11.62 -18.05
CA SER A 219 7.36 -10.60 -17.98
C SER A 219 7.34 -9.87 -19.32
N VAL A 220 7.12 -8.57 -19.29
CA VAL A 220 7.09 -7.73 -20.48
C VAL A 220 8.43 -7.04 -20.60
N GLU A 221 9.20 -7.36 -21.64
CA GLU A 221 10.44 -6.68 -22.00
C GLU A 221 10.12 -5.34 -22.67
N ASN A 222 9.49 -4.43 -21.93
CA ASN A 222 9.29 -3.08 -22.41
C ASN A 222 10.56 -2.27 -22.15
N VAL A 223 11.04 -1.59 -23.19
CA VAL A 223 11.99 -0.48 -23.07
C VAL A 223 11.24 0.67 -22.39
N ARG A 224 11.11 0.65 -21.06
CA ARG A 224 10.66 1.83 -20.32
C ARG A 224 11.81 2.81 -20.21
N VAL A 225 11.53 4.06 -20.60
CA VAL A 225 12.44 5.21 -20.57
C VAL A 225 12.72 5.58 -19.11
N GLY A 226 13.77 4.98 -18.54
CA GLY A 226 14.37 5.32 -17.26
C GLY A 226 13.45 5.11 -16.03
N SER A 227 14.01 4.58 -14.95
CA SER A 227 13.50 5.04 -13.65
C SER A 227 13.92 6.51 -13.51
N ASN A 228 13.19 7.35 -12.76
CA ASN A 228 13.70 8.70 -12.45
C ASN A 228 15.11 8.64 -11.82
N TYR A 229 15.50 7.47 -11.28
CA TYR A 229 16.78 7.16 -10.67
C TYR A 229 17.91 6.79 -11.66
N SER A 230 17.62 5.99 -12.70
CA SER A 230 18.64 5.50 -13.63
C SER A 230 18.13 5.39 -15.07
N ALA A 231 19.04 5.62 -16.02
CA ALA A 231 18.79 5.39 -17.45
C ALA A 231 18.70 3.90 -17.82
N GLU A 232 18.85 2.99 -16.84
CA GLU A 232 18.71 1.56 -17.06
C GLU A 232 17.25 1.20 -17.33
N THR A 233 17.02 0.53 -18.45
CA THR A 233 15.71 0.02 -18.83
C THR A 233 15.53 -1.37 -18.25
N TYR A 234 14.47 -1.56 -17.46
CA TYR A 234 14.05 -2.88 -16.99
C TYR A 234 12.64 -3.19 -17.49
N GLY A 235 12.40 -4.45 -17.83
CA GLY A 235 11.05 -4.93 -18.12
C GLY A 235 10.16 -4.91 -16.88
N THR A 236 8.89 -5.29 -17.04
CA THR A 236 7.92 -5.38 -15.95
C THR A 236 7.42 -6.80 -15.79
N ASN A 237 7.54 -7.36 -14.57
CA ASN A 237 6.84 -8.57 -14.18
C ASN A 237 5.39 -8.21 -13.82
N VAL A 238 4.43 -8.95 -14.36
CA VAL A 238 3.01 -8.84 -14.03
C VAL A 238 2.59 -10.08 -13.27
N LEU A 239 2.16 -9.90 -12.02
CA LEU A 239 1.63 -10.97 -11.18
C LEU A 239 0.18 -10.72 -10.83
N TRP A 240 -0.60 -11.78 -10.75
CA TRP A 240 -2.02 -11.73 -10.43
C TRP A 240 -2.33 -12.51 -9.16
N TRP A 241 -3.24 -11.97 -8.38
CA TRP A 241 -3.88 -12.64 -7.27
C TRP A 241 -5.40 -12.59 -7.44
N GLN A 242 -6.04 -13.69 -7.09
CA GLN A 242 -7.48 -13.81 -7.08
C GLN A 242 -7.91 -14.43 -5.76
N HIS A 243 -8.93 -13.84 -5.13
CA HIS A 243 -9.55 -14.40 -3.94
C HIS A 243 -10.15 -15.77 -4.28
N LYS A 244 -9.81 -16.79 -3.51
CA LYS A 244 -10.45 -18.11 -3.58
C LYS A 244 -11.63 -18.09 -2.61
N GLU A 245 -12.81 -18.43 -3.11
CA GLU A 245 -14.04 -18.55 -2.29
C GLU A 245 -13.90 -19.59 -1.19
#